data_AF-A0A1H5QEM5-F1
#
_entry.id   AF-A0A1H5QEM5-F1
#
_cell.length_a   1.000
_cell.length_b   1.000
_cell.length_c   1.000
_cell.angle_alpha   90.00
_cell.angle_beta   90.00
_cell.angle_gamma   90.00
#
_symmetry.space_group_name_H-M   'P 1'
#
loop_
_entity.id
_entity.type
_entity.pdbx_description
1 polymer ?
#
loop_
_entity_poly.entity_id
_entity_poly.type
_entity_poly.pdbx_seq_one_letter_code
_entity_poly.pdbx_strand_id
1 'polypeptide(L)'
;MVDVDPVRAVQDLRSVVLAADRGEVSPDRLLAALASLRSLREKLAGWEPQLIAAARSEGTSWAALAPALGVASRQAAERRFLRLRPSATGEPTGEARVEAERGRRAGDRAVAEWARRNAAVLRQLAGQVTALEDLDGEARAYADRLGAALGKDDVTSLLPPLTAVRGHLERDHTGLAGRLGTIENDADLVRRDATGHRRDRTS
;
A
#
# COMPACT_ATOMS: atom_id res chain seq x y z
N MET A 1 -3.72 8.05 5.44
CA MET A 1 -4.63 7.58 4.37
C MET A 1 -5.69 8.65 4.20
N VAL A 2 -5.61 9.47 3.15
CA VAL A 2 -6.68 10.44 2.88
C VAL A 2 -7.88 9.63 2.44
N ASP A 3 -8.95 9.64 3.23
CA ASP A 3 -10.18 8.97 2.85
C ASP A 3 -10.76 9.71 1.64
N VAL A 4 -10.58 9.13 0.45
CA VAL A 4 -11.14 9.69 -0.79
C VAL A 4 -12.66 9.62 -0.67
N ASP A 5 -13.32 10.78 -0.56
CA ASP A 5 -14.78 10.85 -0.57
C ASP A 5 -15.32 10.18 -1.86
N PRO A 6 -16.05 9.06 -1.74
CA PRO A 6 -16.54 8.30 -2.88
C PRO A 6 -17.51 9.12 -3.76
N VAL A 7 -18.26 10.06 -3.18
CA VAL A 7 -19.18 10.92 -3.92
C VAL A 7 -18.38 11.87 -4.81
N ARG A 8 -17.36 12.51 -4.24
CA ARG A 8 -16.46 13.40 -4.98
C ARG A 8 -15.69 12.65 -6.06
N ALA A 9 -15.18 11.46 -5.77
CA ALA A 9 -14.48 10.63 -6.74
C ALA A 9 -15.37 10.28 -7.96
N VAL A 10 -16.64 9.94 -7.73
CA VAL A 10 -17.60 9.68 -8.83
C VAL A 10 -17.87 10.93 -9.65
N GLN A 11 -18.02 12.09 -9.01
CA GLN A 11 -18.23 13.37 -9.69
C GLN A 11 -17.02 13.75 -10.56
N ASP A 12 -15.81 13.62 -10.01
CA ASP A 12 -14.56 13.91 -10.72
C ASP A 12 -14.39 12.97 -11.92
N LEU A 13 -14.63 11.67 -11.74
CA LEU A 13 -14.62 10.68 -12.83
C LEU A 13 -15.60 11.04 -13.94
N ARG A 14 -16.85 11.39 -13.58
CA ARG A 14 -17.87 11.82 -14.55
C ARG A 14 -17.41 13.05 -15.32
N SER A 15 -16.79 14.03 -14.66
CA SER A 15 -16.25 15.23 -15.32
C SER A 15 -15.17 14.89 -16.34
N VAL A 16 -14.28 13.95 -16.03
CA VAL A 16 -13.20 13.51 -16.93
C VAL A 16 -13.76 12.75 -18.12
N VAL A 17 -14.74 11.86 -17.91
CA VAL A 17 -15.40 11.14 -19.02
C VAL A 17 -16.06 12.11 -19.99
N LEU A 18 -16.83 13.08 -19.49
CA LEU A 18 -17.49 14.07 -20.33
C LEU A 18 -16.50 14.94 -21.12
N ALA A 19 -15.36 15.30 -20.51
CA ALA A 19 -14.32 16.05 -21.20
C ALA A 19 -13.57 15.17 -22.22
N ALA A 20 -13.41 13.87 -21.96
CA ALA A 20 -12.78 12.93 -22.88
C ALA A 20 -13.62 12.73 -24.14
N ASP A 21 -14.95 12.66 -24.00
CA ASP A 21 -15.89 12.60 -25.12
C ASP A 21 -15.80 13.82 -26.05
N ARG A 22 -15.33 14.96 -25.52
CA ARG A 22 -15.08 16.19 -26.30
C ARG A 22 -13.64 16.32 -26.80
N GLY A 23 -12.74 15.38 -26.45
CA GLY A 23 -11.32 15.45 -26.79
C GLY A 23 -10.52 16.47 -25.97
N GLU A 24 -11.04 16.93 -24.83
CA GLU A 24 -10.49 18.04 -24.02
C GLU A 24 -9.73 17.56 -22.77
N VAL A 25 -9.12 16.38 -22.81
CA VAL A 25 -8.47 15.76 -21.64
C VAL A 25 -7.05 15.34 -21.94
N SER A 26 -6.13 15.74 -21.07
CA SER A 26 -4.74 15.31 -21.14
C SER A 26 -4.57 13.83 -20.75
N PRO A 27 -3.55 13.13 -21.28
CA PRO A 27 -3.22 11.76 -20.89
C PRO A 27 -3.07 11.58 -19.37
N ASP A 28 -2.42 12.51 -18.69
CA ASP A 28 -2.22 12.45 -17.22
C ASP A 28 -3.56 12.48 -16.46
N ARG A 29 -4.52 13.28 -16.93
CA ARG A 29 -5.85 13.39 -16.31
C ARG A 29 -6.67 12.11 -16.54
N LEU A 30 -6.50 11.44 -17.68
CA LEU A 30 -7.10 10.11 -17.92
C LEU A 30 -6.49 9.04 -17.01
N LEU A 31 -5.16 9.02 -16.85
CA LEU A 31 -4.49 8.07 -15.96
C LEU A 31 -4.91 8.27 -14.50
N ALA A 32 -4.98 9.52 -14.03
CA ALA A 32 -5.48 9.85 -12.70
C ALA A 32 -6.95 9.43 -12.49
N ALA A 33 -7.80 9.59 -13.50
CA ALA A 33 -9.18 9.11 -13.47
C ALA A 33 -9.24 7.57 -13.41
N LEU A 34 -8.44 6.84 -14.20
CA LEU A 34 -8.40 5.39 -14.13
C LEU A 34 -7.92 4.87 -12.76
N ALA A 35 -6.93 5.52 -12.15
CA ALA A 35 -6.50 5.21 -10.79
C ALA A 35 -7.60 5.46 -9.75
N SER A 36 -8.32 6.58 -9.88
CA SER A 36 -9.47 6.90 -9.00
C SER A 36 -10.61 5.90 -9.16
N LEU A 37 -10.91 5.48 -10.40
CA LEU A 37 -11.94 4.48 -10.70
C LEU A 37 -11.58 3.11 -10.10
N ARG A 38 -10.31 2.71 -10.15
CA ARG A 38 -9.83 1.50 -9.48
C ARG A 38 -10.05 1.58 -7.98
N SER A 39 -9.62 2.67 -7.33
CA SER A 39 -9.78 2.84 -5.88
C SER A 39 -11.25 2.80 -5.46
N LEU A 40 -12.14 3.43 -6.25
CA LEU A 40 -13.58 3.36 -6.00
C LEU A 40 -14.12 1.93 -6.12
N ARG A 41 -13.71 1.17 -7.14
CA ARG A 41 -14.10 -0.24 -7.30
C ARG A 41 -13.64 -1.10 -6.12
N GLU A 42 -12.44 -0.86 -5.60
CA GLU A 42 -11.92 -1.57 -4.41
C GLU A 42 -12.77 -1.24 -3.16
N LYS A 43 -13.14 0.02 -2.95
CA LYS A 43 -14.05 0.42 -1.87
C LYS A 43 -15.43 -0.25 -2.00
N LEU A 44 -16.03 -0.19 -3.18
CA LEU A 44 -17.33 -0.82 -3.46
C LEU A 44 -17.28 -2.35 -3.25
N ALA A 45 -16.22 -3.01 -3.71
CA ALA A 45 -16.00 -4.43 -3.50
C ALA A 45 -15.83 -4.78 -2.02
N GLY A 46 -15.28 -3.87 -1.20
CA GLY A 46 -15.17 -4.03 0.25
C GLY A 46 -16.50 -3.86 0.99
N TRP A 47 -17.41 -3.03 0.49
CA TRP A 47 -18.75 -2.83 1.09
C TRP A 47 -19.71 -3.96 0.79
N GLU A 48 -19.61 -4.56 -0.39
CA GLU A 48 -20.50 -5.63 -0.83
C GLU A 48 -20.62 -6.82 0.15
N PRO A 49 -19.53 -7.46 0.63
CA PRO A 49 -19.65 -8.53 1.62
C PRO A 49 -20.19 -8.04 2.97
N GLN A 50 -19.99 -6.77 3.33
CA GLN A 50 -20.57 -6.18 4.55
C GLN A 50 -22.08 -6.03 4.43
N LEU A 51 -22.57 -5.52 3.29
CA LEU A 51 -24.00 -5.40 2.98
C LEU A 51 -24.68 -6.77 2.92
N ILE A 52 -24.04 -7.77 2.29
CA ILE A 52 -24.53 -9.15 2.27
C ILE A 52 -24.60 -9.71 3.69
N ALA A 53 -23.56 -9.52 4.51
CA ALA A 53 -23.54 -10.01 5.89
C ALA A 53 -24.64 -9.37 6.74
N ALA A 54 -24.86 -8.05 6.62
CA ALA A 54 -25.93 -7.34 7.31
C ALA A 54 -27.32 -7.83 6.86
N ALA A 55 -27.55 -8.00 5.55
CA ALA A 55 -28.81 -8.56 5.08
C ALA A 55 -29.06 -9.99 5.60
N ARG A 56 -27.99 -10.80 5.72
CA ARG A 56 -28.07 -12.15 6.30
C ARG A 56 -28.35 -12.13 7.80
N SER A 57 -27.84 -11.17 8.58
CA SER A 57 -28.16 -11.04 10.01
C SER A 57 -29.62 -10.64 10.25
N GLU A 58 -30.21 -9.88 9.33
CA GLU A 58 -31.64 -9.56 9.30
C GLU A 58 -32.53 -10.70 8.78
N GLY A 59 -31.96 -11.89 8.52
CA GLY A 59 -32.71 -13.08 8.10
C GLY A 59 -32.99 -13.18 6.59
N THR A 60 -32.45 -12.29 5.75
CA THR A 60 -32.63 -12.36 4.29
C THR A 60 -32.06 -13.66 3.74
N SER A 61 -32.85 -14.45 3.02
CA SER A 61 -32.39 -15.72 2.43
C SER A 61 -31.45 -15.50 1.24
N TRP A 62 -30.58 -16.46 0.94
CA TRP A 62 -29.75 -16.43 -0.28
C TRP A 62 -30.57 -16.38 -1.58
N ALA A 63 -31.77 -16.96 -1.57
CA ALA A 63 -32.67 -16.90 -2.71
C ALA A 63 -33.20 -15.47 -2.93
N ALA A 64 -33.50 -14.75 -1.83
CA ALA A 64 -33.91 -13.35 -1.88
C ALA A 64 -32.75 -12.39 -2.25
N LEU A 65 -31.51 -12.74 -1.90
CA LEU A 65 -30.32 -11.96 -2.28
C LEU A 65 -29.93 -12.13 -3.75
N ALA A 66 -30.22 -13.27 -4.37
CA ALA A 66 -29.72 -13.59 -5.72
C ALA A 66 -30.08 -12.53 -6.78
N PRO A 67 -31.33 -12.02 -6.86
CA PRO A 67 -31.67 -10.94 -7.79
C PRO A 67 -30.91 -9.64 -7.52
N ALA A 68 -30.74 -9.26 -6.24
CA ALA A 68 -30.03 -8.03 -5.87
C ALA A 68 -28.52 -8.08 -6.19
N LEU A 69 -27.93 -9.27 -6.18
CA LEU A 69 -26.52 -9.50 -6.57
C LEU A 69 -26.35 -9.76 -8.07
N GLY A 70 -27.42 -9.71 -8.87
CA GLY A 70 -27.39 -9.96 -10.31
C GLY A 70 -27.03 -11.40 -10.70
N VAL A 71 -27.34 -12.38 -9.84
CA VAL A 71 -27.04 -13.80 -10.08
C VAL A 71 -28.30 -14.65 -10.20
N ALA A 72 -28.23 -15.69 -11.02
CA ALA A 72 -29.42 -16.48 -11.39
C ALA A 72 -29.93 -17.42 -10.29
N SER A 73 -29.15 -17.69 -9.23
CA SER A 73 -29.53 -18.68 -8.22
C SER A 73 -28.98 -18.39 -6.83
N ARG A 74 -29.63 -18.98 -5.83
CA ARG A 74 -29.17 -19.01 -4.43
C ARG A 74 -27.72 -19.50 -4.32
N GLN A 75 -27.37 -20.60 -4.98
CA GLN A 75 -26.03 -21.17 -4.93
C GLN A 75 -24.99 -20.21 -5.52
N ALA A 76 -25.35 -19.49 -6.60
CA ALA A 76 -24.48 -18.49 -7.19
C ALA A 76 -24.24 -17.30 -6.24
N ALA A 77 -25.28 -16.87 -5.51
CA ALA A 77 -25.19 -15.82 -4.49
C ALA A 77 -24.27 -16.25 -3.33
N GLU A 78 -24.48 -17.44 -2.80
CA GLU A 78 -23.68 -18.00 -1.71
C GLU A 78 -22.20 -18.15 -2.11
N ARG A 79 -21.93 -18.74 -3.28
CA ARG A 79 -20.56 -18.88 -3.81
C ARG A 79 -19.88 -17.53 -3.99
N ARG A 80 -20.61 -16.51 -4.46
CA ARG A 80 -20.08 -15.15 -4.61
C ARG A 80 -19.68 -14.57 -3.26
N PHE A 81 -20.54 -14.67 -2.25
CA PHE A 81 -20.22 -14.21 -0.90
C PHE A 81 -19.01 -14.96 -0.31
N LEU A 82 -18.95 -16.28 -0.46
CA LEU A 82 -17.83 -17.09 0.06
C LEU A 82 -16.49 -16.73 -0.58
N ARG A 83 -16.46 -16.36 -1.87
CA ARG A 83 -15.25 -15.84 -2.53
C ARG A 83 -14.85 -14.46 -2.06
N LEU A 84 -15.82 -13.64 -1.66
CA LEU A 84 -15.61 -12.28 -1.15
C LEU A 84 -15.24 -12.28 0.34
N ARG A 85 -15.47 -13.39 1.06
CA ARG A 85 -15.00 -13.52 2.44
C ARG A 85 -13.48 -13.74 2.43
N PRO A 86 -12.72 -12.94 3.19
CA PRO A 86 -11.42 -13.40 3.69
C PRO A 86 -11.67 -14.73 4.41
N SER A 87 -10.92 -15.78 4.08
CA SER A 87 -11.09 -17.13 4.64
C SER A 87 -11.39 -17.06 6.15
N ALA A 88 -12.48 -17.69 6.59
CA ALA A 88 -12.91 -17.64 8.00
C ALA A 88 -11.92 -18.28 9.00
N THR A 89 -10.81 -18.87 8.52
CA THR A 89 -9.70 -19.38 9.32
C THR A 89 -8.45 -18.49 9.29
N GLY A 90 -8.44 -17.41 8.51
CA GLY A 90 -7.25 -16.56 8.33
C GLY A 90 -6.07 -17.25 7.63
N GLU A 91 -6.19 -18.52 7.25
CA GLU A 91 -5.12 -19.22 6.54
C GLU A 91 -5.17 -18.87 5.03
N PRO A 92 -4.08 -18.28 4.48
CA PRO A 92 -3.95 -18.12 3.05
C PRO A 92 -3.87 -19.51 2.40
N THR A 93 -4.65 -19.73 1.34
CA THR A 93 -4.56 -20.94 0.50
C THR A 93 -3.10 -21.15 0.04
N GLY A 94 -2.69 -22.37 -0.31
CA GLY A 94 -1.33 -22.64 -0.79
C GLY A 94 -0.90 -21.70 -1.94
N GLU A 95 -1.84 -21.39 -2.83
CA GLU A 95 -1.64 -20.42 -3.92
C GLU A 95 -1.55 -18.97 -3.42
N ALA A 96 -2.38 -18.56 -2.45
CA ALA A 96 -2.28 -17.25 -1.84
C ALA A 96 -0.98 -17.06 -1.03
N ARG A 97 -0.43 -18.13 -0.45
CA ARG A 97 0.90 -18.12 0.22
C ARG A 97 2.00 -17.89 -0.80
N VAL A 98 1.97 -18.63 -1.91
CA VAL A 98 2.95 -18.49 -2.99
C VAL A 98 2.86 -17.09 -3.60
N GLU A 99 1.66 -16.55 -3.80
CA GLU A 99 1.47 -15.21 -4.36
C GLU A 99 1.88 -14.11 -3.37
N ALA A 100 1.57 -14.26 -2.07
CA ALA A 100 2.04 -13.35 -1.03
C ALA A 100 3.57 -13.32 -0.93
N GLU A 101 4.22 -14.48 -1.02
CA GLU A 101 5.68 -14.59 -1.02
C GLU A 101 6.29 -14.02 -2.31
N ARG A 102 5.67 -14.23 -3.47
CA ARG A 102 6.09 -13.61 -4.75
C ARG A 102 5.92 -12.09 -4.72
N GLY A 103 4.85 -11.60 -4.10
CA GLY A 103 4.57 -10.19 -3.86
C GLY A 103 5.61 -9.56 -2.93
N ARG A 104 5.90 -10.20 -1.80
CA ARG A 104 6.97 -9.81 -0.87
C ARG A 104 8.30 -9.64 -1.61
N ARG A 105 8.73 -10.66 -2.35
CA ARG A 105 9.98 -10.60 -3.14
C ARG A 105 9.98 -9.52 -4.22
N ALA A 106 8.82 -9.20 -4.81
CA ALA A 106 8.71 -8.11 -5.77
C ALA A 106 8.86 -6.74 -5.08
N GLY A 107 8.21 -6.55 -3.93
CA GLY A 107 8.39 -5.38 -3.08
C GLY A 107 9.83 -5.20 -2.64
N ASP A 108 10.48 -6.26 -2.16
CA ASP A 108 11.88 -6.23 -1.72
C ASP A 108 12.83 -5.84 -2.86
N ARG A 109 12.62 -6.38 -4.07
CA ARG A 109 13.39 -5.98 -5.26
C ARG A 109 13.20 -4.52 -5.63
N ALA A 110 11.96 -4.03 -5.58
CA ALA A 110 11.65 -2.64 -5.90
C ALA A 110 12.28 -1.66 -4.89
N VAL A 111 12.20 -1.98 -3.60
CA VAL A 111 12.85 -1.20 -2.54
C VAL A 111 14.37 -1.23 -2.70
N ALA A 112 14.95 -2.38 -3.03
CA ALA A 112 16.39 -2.48 -3.27
C ALA A 112 16.84 -1.62 -4.45
N GLU A 113 16.04 -1.56 -5.51
CA GLU A 113 16.32 -0.71 -6.67
C GLU A 113 16.16 0.78 -6.36
N TRP A 114 15.12 1.15 -5.63
CA TRP A 114 14.94 2.52 -5.13
C TRP A 114 16.08 2.93 -4.21
N ALA A 115 16.53 2.07 -3.30
CA ALA A 115 17.64 2.37 -2.40
C ALA A 115 18.95 2.60 -3.17
N ARG A 116 19.20 1.82 -4.22
CA ARG A 116 20.34 2.05 -5.13
C ARG A 116 20.26 3.39 -5.85
N ARG A 117 19.07 3.80 -6.32
CA ARG A 117 18.85 5.12 -6.93
C ARG A 117 19.03 6.27 -5.95
N ASN A 118 18.68 6.07 -4.68
CA ASN A 118 18.73 7.07 -3.62
C ASN A 118 19.98 6.97 -2.72
N ALA A 119 21.02 6.26 -3.19
CA ALA A 119 22.12 5.84 -2.34
C ALA A 119 22.93 7.00 -1.75
N ALA A 120 23.08 8.10 -2.48
CA ALA A 120 23.76 9.30 -1.98
C ALA A 120 23.01 9.91 -0.78
N VAL A 121 21.68 10.02 -0.88
CA VAL A 121 20.84 10.59 0.18
C VAL A 121 20.83 9.68 1.42
N LEU A 122 20.73 8.36 1.22
CA LEU A 122 20.77 7.38 2.32
C LEU A 122 22.11 7.44 3.07
N ARG A 123 23.24 7.51 2.36
CA ARG A 123 24.57 7.63 2.98
C ARG A 123 24.77 8.97 3.68
N GLN A 124 24.27 10.07 3.10
CA GLN A 124 24.31 11.38 3.75
C GLN A 124 23.54 11.37 5.06
N LEU A 125 22.32 10.83 5.07
CA LEU A 125 21.51 10.74 6.29
C LEU A 125 22.17 9.86 7.35
N ALA A 126 22.72 8.71 6.95
CA ALA A 126 23.48 7.84 7.86
C ALA A 126 24.69 8.58 8.46
N GLY A 127 25.45 9.31 7.65
CA GLY A 127 26.57 10.13 8.10
C GLY A 127 26.15 11.22 9.10
N GLN A 128 25.03 11.90 8.83
CA GLN A 128 24.46 12.91 9.73
C GLN A 128 24.06 12.30 11.09
N VAL A 129 23.44 11.13 11.09
CA VAL A 129 23.06 10.43 12.33
C VAL A 129 24.30 9.96 13.11
N THR A 130 25.32 9.41 12.43
CA THR A 130 26.54 8.93 13.11
C THR A 130 27.36 10.05 13.74
N ALA A 131 27.20 11.28 13.28
CA ALA A 131 27.89 12.46 13.80
C ALA A 131 27.19 13.08 15.03
N LEU A 132 26.02 12.57 15.44
CA LEU A 132 25.33 13.06 16.64
C LEU A 132 26.06 12.59 17.91
N GLU A 133 26.43 13.54 18.76
CA GLU A 133 27.15 13.28 20.01
C GLU A 133 26.20 13.08 21.19
N ASP A 134 24.97 13.59 21.06
CA ASP A 134 23.92 13.70 22.08
C ASP A 134 22.83 12.62 21.95
N LEU A 135 23.24 11.41 21.59
CA LEU A 135 22.32 10.26 21.48
C LEU A 135 22.19 9.49 22.80
N ASP A 136 20.96 9.09 23.13
CA ASP A 136 20.69 8.13 24.19
C ASP A 136 21.28 6.73 23.88
N GLY A 137 21.29 5.83 24.85
CA GLY A 137 21.94 4.52 24.71
C GLY A 137 21.36 3.63 23.59
N GLU A 138 20.07 3.70 23.32
CA GLU A 138 19.43 2.93 22.24
C GLU A 138 19.71 3.59 20.87
N ALA A 139 19.61 4.90 20.78
CA ALA A 139 19.92 5.67 19.58
C ALA A 139 21.41 5.54 19.18
N ARG A 140 22.32 5.50 20.16
CA ARG A 140 23.75 5.24 19.92
C ARG A 140 23.97 3.86 19.31
N ALA A 141 23.28 2.82 19.79
CA ALA A 141 23.37 1.49 19.21
C ALA A 141 22.88 1.43 17.75
N TYR A 142 21.89 2.24 17.38
CA TYR A 142 21.46 2.38 15.98
C TYR A 142 22.44 3.19 15.13
N ALA A 143 23.07 4.24 15.69
CA ALA A 143 24.15 4.97 15.03
C ALA A 143 25.38 4.09 14.77
N ASP A 144 25.77 3.22 15.72
CA ASP A 144 26.86 2.26 15.51
C ASP A 144 26.54 1.25 14.40
N ARG A 145 25.29 0.78 14.34
CA ARG A 145 24.81 -0.08 13.23
C ARG A 145 24.81 0.66 11.89
N LEU A 146 24.52 1.98 11.87
CA LEU A 146 24.65 2.81 10.67
C LEU A 146 26.12 2.95 10.25
N GLY A 147 27.03 3.18 11.19
CA GLY A 147 28.47 3.20 10.91
C GLY A 147 28.97 1.89 10.29
N ALA A 148 28.55 0.75 10.85
CA ALA A 148 28.87 -0.57 10.31
C ALA A 148 28.24 -0.82 8.92
N ALA A 149 27.04 -0.30 8.66
CA ALA A 149 26.36 -0.43 7.37
C ALA A 149 26.94 0.51 6.30
N LEU A 150 27.44 1.68 6.68
CA LEU A 150 28.17 2.60 5.78
C LEU A 150 29.44 1.97 5.21
N GLY A 151 30.08 1.07 5.95
CA GLY A 151 31.23 0.29 5.49
C GLY A 151 30.90 -0.88 4.55
N LYS A 152 29.62 -1.12 4.24
CA LYS A 152 29.18 -2.20 3.34
C LYS A 152 28.87 -1.65 1.94
N ASP A 153 29.05 -2.51 0.93
CA ASP A 153 28.74 -2.17 -0.46
C ASP A 153 27.22 -2.04 -0.71
N ASP A 154 26.41 -2.77 0.07
CA ASP A 154 24.96 -2.80 -0.10
C ASP A 154 24.25 -1.69 0.69
N VAL A 155 23.80 -0.68 -0.06
CA VAL A 155 23.04 0.47 0.47
C VAL A 155 21.71 0.08 1.13
N THR A 156 21.12 -1.07 0.79
CA THR A 156 19.85 -1.50 1.40
C THR A 156 20.00 -1.80 2.88
N SER A 157 21.23 -2.11 3.33
CA SER A 157 21.56 -2.34 4.73
C SER A 157 21.44 -1.08 5.60
N LEU A 158 21.40 0.12 5.01
CA LEU A 158 21.18 1.38 5.72
C LEU A 158 19.72 1.58 6.12
N LEU A 159 18.76 0.98 5.41
CA LEU A 159 17.34 1.25 5.63
C LEU A 159 16.86 0.81 7.02
N PRO A 160 17.08 -0.43 7.49
CA PRO A 160 16.58 -0.85 8.80
C PRO A 160 17.08 0.04 9.97
N PRO A 161 18.38 0.38 10.09
CA PRO A 161 18.83 1.23 11.18
C PRO A 161 18.45 2.72 11.01
N LEU A 162 18.31 3.23 9.77
CA LEU A 162 17.77 4.59 9.52
C LEU A 162 16.30 4.69 9.98
N THR A 163 15.50 3.65 9.74
CA THR A 163 14.10 3.62 10.20
C THR A 163 14.00 3.51 11.71
N ALA A 164 14.86 2.69 12.32
CA ALA A 164 14.80 2.46 13.76
C ALA A 164 15.26 3.68 14.58
N VAL A 165 16.26 4.44 14.12
CA VAL A 165 16.76 5.61 14.85
C VAL A 165 15.78 6.79 14.84
N ARG A 166 14.88 6.87 13.84
CA ARG A 166 13.95 8.00 13.67
C ARG A 166 13.18 8.34 14.94
N GLY A 167 12.60 7.34 15.62
CA GLY A 167 11.78 7.54 16.82
C GLY A 167 12.54 8.18 17.99
N HIS A 168 13.85 8.03 18.03
CA HIS A 168 14.71 8.64 19.05
C HIS A 168 15.10 10.08 18.70
N LEU A 169 14.99 10.48 17.44
CA LEU A 169 15.34 11.82 16.95
C LEU A 169 14.17 12.81 17.03
N GLU A 170 12.95 12.33 17.29
CA GLU A 170 11.74 13.17 17.26
C GLU A 170 11.69 14.25 18.35
N ARG A 171 12.45 14.10 19.44
CA ARG A 171 12.51 15.09 20.53
C ARG A 171 13.51 16.20 20.27
N ASP A 172 14.76 15.83 19.97
CA ASP A 172 15.88 16.77 19.96
C ASP A 172 16.37 17.11 18.53
N HIS A 173 16.01 16.29 17.53
CA HIS A 173 16.51 16.37 16.16
C HIS A 173 15.37 16.31 15.10
N THR A 174 14.31 17.09 15.33
CA THR A 174 13.05 17.06 14.55
C THR A 174 13.23 17.21 13.04
N GLY A 175 14.15 18.06 12.59
CA GLY A 175 14.45 18.26 11.17
C GLY A 175 15.05 17.01 10.51
N LEU A 176 15.90 16.27 11.23
CA LEU A 176 16.48 15.02 10.74
C LEU A 176 15.45 13.88 10.78
N ALA A 177 14.65 13.81 11.84
CA ALA A 177 13.53 12.87 11.95
C ALA A 177 12.51 13.04 10.80
N GLY A 178 12.18 14.28 10.42
CA GLY A 178 11.28 14.56 9.29
C GLY A 178 11.86 14.12 7.93
N ARG A 179 13.17 14.29 7.71
CA ARG A 179 13.84 13.81 6.49
C ARG A 179 13.89 12.29 6.43
N LEU A 180 14.15 11.60 7.54
CA LEU A 180 14.07 10.15 7.63
C LEU A 180 12.65 9.64 7.35
N GLY A 181 11.63 10.30 7.91
CA GLY A 181 10.24 9.95 7.64
C GLY A 181 9.81 10.10 6.19
N THR A 182 10.37 11.07 5.46
CA THR A 182 10.12 11.22 4.01
C THR A 182 10.69 10.02 3.23
N ILE A 183 11.92 9.63 3.54
CA ILE A 183 12.61 8.49 2.92
C ILE A 183 11.91 7.15 3.22
N GLU A 184 11.41 6.96 4.44
CA GLU A 184 10.60 5.80 4.81
C GLU A 184 9.30 5.73 4.00
N ASN A 185 8.59 6.85 3.88
CA ASN A 185 7.35 6.92 3.12
C ASN A 185 7.55 6.60 1.63
N ASP A 186 8.64 7.08 1.04
CA ASP A 186 9.00 6.80 -0.35
C ASP A 186 9.32 5.31 -0.56
N ALA A 187 10.06 4.70 0.36
CA ALA A 187 10.35 3.25 0.32
C ALA A 187 9.07 2.41 0.45
N ASP A 188 8.15 2.82 1.33
CA ASP A 188 6.88 2.14 1.57
C ASP A 188 5.89 2.30 0.42
N LEU A 189 5.91 3.44 -0.28
CA LEU A 189 5.14 3.65 -1.50
C LEU A 189 5.64 2.71 -2.60
N VAL A 190 6.95 2.66 -2.85
CA VAL A 190 7.56 1.76 -3.85
C VAL A 190 7.25 0.29 -3.56
N ARG A 191 7.31 -0.13 -2.29
CA ARG A 191 6.96 -1.49 -1.88
C ARG A 191 5.49 -1.82 -2.21
N ARG A 192 4.58 -0.90 -1.90
CA ARG A 192 3.14 -1.09 -2.16
C ARG A 192 2.83 -1.13 -3.65
N ASP A 193 3.40 -0.21 -4.43
CA ASP A 193 3.19 -0.16 -5.87
C ASP A 193 3.66 -1.43 -6.57
N ALA A 194 4.82 -1.97 -6.19
CA ALA A 194 5.33 -3.23 -6.74
C ALA A 194 4.43 -4.44 -6.42
N THR A 195 3.76 -4.44 -5.26
CA THR A 195 2.77 -5.47 -4.90
C THR A 195 1.41 -5.25 -5.56
N GLY A 196 1.03 -4.00 -5.85
CA GLY A 196 -0.24 -3.62 -6.46
C GLY A 196 -0.29 -3.84 -7.99
N HIS A 197 0.78 -3.51 -8.72
CA HIS A 197 0.86 -3.64 -10.19
C HIS A 197 0.78 -5.09 -10.71
N ARG A 198 0.97 -6.10 -9.84
CA ARG A 198 0.93 -7.52 -10.25
C ARG A 198 -0.47 -8.15 -10.12
N ARG A 199 -1.26 -7.68 -9.16
CA ARG A 199 -2.66 -8.14 -8.99
C ARG A 199 -3.50 -7.82 -10.24
N ASP A 200 -3.19 -6.73 -10.93
CA ASP A 200 -3.85 -6.31 -12.17
C ASP A 200 -3.40 -7.07 -13.43
N ARG A 201 -2.28 -7.82 -13.37
CA ARG A 201 -1.72 -8.58 -14.51
C ARG A 201 -2.05 -10.06 -14.51
N THR A 202 -2.63 -10.57 -13.43
CA THR A 202 -2.94 -12.01 -13.24
C THR A 202 -4.44 -12.27 -13.11
N SER A 203 -5.27 -11.23 -13.29
CA SER A 203 -6.71 -11.30 -13.57
C SER A 203 -6.95 -10.99 -15.03
#